data_AF-A0A3B0U7R5-F1
#
_entry.id   AF-A0A3B0U7R5-F1
#
_cell.length_a   1.000
_cell.length_b   1.000
_cell.length_c   1.000
_cell.angle_alpha   90.00
_cell.angle_beta   90.00
_cell.angle_gamma   90.00
#
_symmetry.space_group_name_H-M   'P 1'
#
loop_
_entity.id
_entity.type
_entity.pdbx_description
1 polymer ?
#
loop_
_entity_poly.entity_id
_entity_poly.type
_entity_poly.pdbx_seq_one_letter_code
_entity_poly.pdbx_strand_id
1 'polypeptide(L)'
;MAPDVVGGVGPDAVWRGMTTIAGSWIGGGANQAAMYEMFKPSNNLYSTSIAVDVIVANIWMAFLLFGAARSAKVDKFFNADASAIEHVKKRVEAYQAKMAKIPNLTDVITVLAVGFIAAAIGHAVAGVVAPFIETNYPELNAYSLNSKFFWLVITATIVGLILSFTKAKELEGVGASRMGSVMIYILVATIGMKMNVLAVFDNPGFFLVGGLWMVIHVTVLLIVAKIIKAPFFFVAVGSQANVGGAASAPIVAAAFHPSLAPVGVLLAVMGYTLGTAGAYFCGLLMQVVAP
;
A
#
# COMPACT_ATOMS: atom_id res chain seq x y z
N MET A 1 -12.51 26.12 -18.53
CA MET A 1 -12.65 24.71 -18.10
C MET A 1 -12.63 23.86 -19.36
N ALA A 2 -12.02 22.67 -19.35
CA ALA A 2 -11.95 21.78 -20.52
C ALA A 2 -13.01 20.66 -20.38
N PRO A 3 -14.28 20.91 -20.76
CA PRO A 3 -15.39 19.99 -20.55
C PRO A 3 -15.18 18.63 -21.23
N ASP A 4 -14.40 18.58 -22.32
CA ASP A 4 -14.09 17.34 -23.03
C ASP A 4 -13.15 16.40 -22.23
N VAL A 5 -12.42 16.93 -21.25
CA VAL A 5 -11.45 16.18 -20.41
C VAL A 5 -12.08 15.69 -19.10
N VAL A 6 -13.12 16.37 -18.60
CA VAL A 6 -13.79 16.07 -17.32
C VAL A 6 -15.31 15.81 -17.44
N GLY A 7 -15.82 15.70 -18.67
CA GLY A 7 -17.24 15.48 -18.98
C GLY A 7 -17.63 14.01 -19.12
N GLY A 8 -18.53 13.73 -20.05
CA GLY A 8 -19.09 12.39 -20.31
C GLY A 8 -20.52 12.24 -19.77
N VAL A 9 -21.24 11.22 -20.25
CA VAL A 9 -22.67 11.01 -19.95
C VAL A 9 -22.88 9.57 -19.49
N GLY A 10 -23.77 9.39 -18.51
CA GLY A 10 -24.13 8.05 -18.02
C GLY A 10 -22.92 7.32 -17.43
N PRO A 11 -22.73 6.02 -17.75
CA PRO A 11 -21.60 5.22 -17.24
C PRO A 11 -20.21 5.73 -17.66
N ASP A 12 -20.09 6.49 -18.76
CA ASP A 12 -18.80 7.02 -19.24
C ASP A 12 -18.46 8.40 -18.65
N ALA A 13 -19.27 8.92 -17.74
CA ALA A 13 -18.95 10.17 -17.05
C ALA A 13 -17.65 10.03 -16.25
N VAL A 14 -16.67 10.90 -16.53
CA VAL A 14 -15.30 10.84 -15.99
C VAL A 14 -15.29 10.73 -14.47
N TRP A 15 -16.19 11.45 -13.78
CA TRP A 15 -16.29 11.41 -12.33
C TRP A 15 -16.53 10.00 -11.77
N ARG A 16 -17.25 9.13 -12.50
CA ARG A 16 -17.48 7.73 -12.10
C ARG A 16 -16.20 6.90 -12.17
N GLY A 17 -15.32 7.16 -13.14
CA GLY A 17 -13.99 6.56 -13.16
C GLY A 17 -13.13 7.06 -12.00
N MET A 18 -13.18 8.38 -11.75
CA MET A 18 -12.46 9.01 -10.64
C MET A 18 -12.90 8.52 -9.26
N THR A 19 -14.16 8.11 -9.07
CA THR A 19 -14.59 7.49 -7.80
C THR A 19 -13.85 6.17 -7.57
N THR A 20 -13.61 5.37 -8.62
CA THR A 20 -12.86 4.12 -8.49
C THR A 20 -11.39 4.36 -8.13
N ILE A 21 -10.78 5.42 -8.69
CA ILE A 21 -9.43 5.88 -8.29
C ILE A 21 -9.45 6.32 -6.82
N ALA A 22 -10.47 7.06 -6.37
CA ALA A 22 -10.62 7.44 -4.96
C ALA A 22 -10.70 6.21 -4.04
N GLY A 23 -11.43 5.16 -4.46
CA GLY A 23 -11.47 3.87 -3.79
C GLY A 23 -10.07 3.30 -3.59
N SER A 24 -9.31 3.21 -4.67
CA SER A 24 -7.94 2.71 -4.64
C SER A 24 -7.00 3.57 -3.79
N TRP A 25 -7.09 4.89 -3.90
CA TRP A 25 -6.16 5.81 -3.23
C TRP A 25 -6.51 6.17 -1.80
N ILE A 26 -7.63 5.64 -1.28
CA ILE A 26 -7.94 5.70 0.15
C ILE A 26 -7.73 4.34 0.80
N GLY A 27 -8.00 3.23 0.10
CA GLY A 27 -7.88 1.89 0.69
C GLY A 27 -7.74 0.73 -0.30
N GLY A 28 -7.07 0.94 -1.43
CA GLY A 28 -6.61 -0.08 -2.36
C GLY A 28 -7.67 -0.73 -3.25
N GLY A 29 -7.24 -1.74 -4.02
CA GLY A 29 -8.01 -2.30 -5.13
C GLY A 29 -9.36 -2.94 -4.75
N ALA A 30 -9.51 -3.40 -3.51
CA ALA A 30 -10.81 -3.93 -3.05
C ALA A 30 -11.85 -2.79 -2.89
N ASN A 31 -11.42 -1.63 -2.39
CA ASN A 31 -12.27 -0.44 -2.31
C ASN A 31 -12.53 0.16 -3.69
N GLN A 32 -11.56 0.06 -4.62
CA GLN A 32 -11.76 0.41 -6.02
C GLN A 32 -12.85 -0.44 -6.68
N ALA A 33 -12.86 -1.76 -6.44
CA ALA A 33 -13.91 -2.66 -6.92
C ALA A 33 -15.28 -2.33 -6.28
N ALA A 34 -15.31 -1.97 -5.00
CA ALA A 34 -16.56 -1.54 -4.35
C ALA A 34 -17.15 -0.27 -5.00
N MET A 35 -16.29 0.69 -5.39
CA MET A 35 -16.75 1.90 -6.11
C MET A 35 -17.28 1.57 -7.51
N TYR A 36 -16.69 0.59 -8.19
CA TYR A 36 -17.17 0.11 -9.48
C TYR A 36 -18.61 -0.42 -9.38
N GLU A 37 -18.92 -1.23 -8.37
CA GLU A 37 -20.26 -1.77 -8.14
C GLU A 37 -21.29 -0.68 -7.77
N MET A 38 -20.88 0.31 -6.97
CA MET A 38 -21.78 1.38 -6.51
C MET A 38 -22.09 2.43 -7.58
N PHE A 39 -21.06 2.93 -8.28
CA PHE A 39 -21.21 4.03 -9.22
C PHE A 39 -21.33 3.59 -10.68
N LYS A 40 -21.10 2.30 -10.96
CA LYS A 40 -21.28 1.66 -12.27
C LYS A 40 -20.68 2.50 -13.42
N PRO A 41 -19.36 2.79 -13.39
CA PRO A 41 -18.69 3.32 -14.57
C PRO A 41 -18.70 2.26 -15.69
N SER A 42 -18.49 2.67 -16.93
CA SER A 42 -18.32 1.71 -18.03
C SER A 42 -17.06 0.85 -17.82
N ASN A 43 -17.05 -0.35 -18.39
CA ASN A 43 -15.89 -1.25 -18.32
C ASN A 43 -14.63 -0.63 -18.91
N ASN A 44 -14.77 0.17 -19.97
CA ASN A 44 -13.65 0.86 -20.60
C ASN A 44 -13.08 1.94 -19.68
N LEU A 45 -13.95 2.76 -19.07
CA LEU A 45 -13.54 3.78 -18.11
C LEU A 45 -12.92 3.17 -16.85
N TYR A 46 -13.46 2.05 -16.37
CA TYR A 46 -12.89 1.31 -15.25
C TYR A 46 -11.50 0.74 -15.55
N SER A 47 -11.33 0.09 -16.71
CA SER A 47 -10.02 -0.40 -17.17
C SER A 47 -8.98 0.74 -17.25
N THR A 48 -9.39 1.89 -17.78
CA THR A 48 -8.55 3.08 -17.85
C THR A 48 -8.21 3.61 -16.45
N SER A 49 -9.15 3.57 -15.50
CA SER A 49 -8.94 3.95 -14.10
C SER A 49 -7.95 3.05 -13.38
N ILE A 50 -7.99 1.74 -13.62
CA ILE A 50 -6.97 0.81 -13.13
C ILE A 50 -5.59 1.15 -13.69
N ALA A 51 -5.50 1.47 -14.99
CA ALA A 51 -4.23 1.83 -15.61
C ALA A 51 -3.63 3.11 -14.99
N VAL A 52 -4.45 4.16 -14.80
CA VAL A 52 -4.03 5.40 -14.13
C VAL A 52 -3.57 5.12 -12.70
N ASP A 53 -4.37 4.38 -11.95
CA ASP A 53 -4.09 4.01 -10.57
C ASP A 53 -2.71 3.34 -10.46
N VAL A 54 -2.50 2.23 -11.18
CA VAL A 54 -1.25 1.46 -11.13
C VAL A 54 -0.04 2.29 -11.54
N ILE A 55 -0.14 3.06 -12.62
CA ILE A 55 1.02 3.82 -13.14
C ILE A 55 1.36 4.99 -12.21
N VAL A 56 0.37 5.80 -11.82
CA VAL A 56 0.61 6.97 -10.97
C VAL A 56 1.09 6.53 -9.58
N ALA A 57 0.48 5.49 -8.99
CA ALA A 57 0.90 4.94 -7.71
C ALA A 57 2.33 4.38 -7.74
N ASN A 58 2.73 3.69 -8.82
CA ASN A 58 4.08 3.15 -8.96
C ASN A 58 5.13 4.23 -9.20
N ILE A 59 4.81 5.26 -10.01
CA ILE A 59 5.69 6.42 -10.17
C ILE A 59 5.89 7.10 -8.82
N TRP A 60 4.82 7.31 -8.06
CA TRP A 60 4.92 7.89 -6.72
C TRP A 60 5.73 7.01 -5.76
N MET A 61 5.51 5.70 -5.78
CA MET A 61 6.31 4.74 -4.99
C MET A 61 7.81 4.86 -5.29
N ALA A 62 8.20 5.03 -6.56
CA ALA A 62 9.60 5.22 -6.92
C ALA A 62 10.20 6.48 -6.27
N PHE A 63 9.45 7.60 -6.25
CA PHE A 63 9.85 8.81 -5.53
C PHE A 63 9.96 8.58 -4.01
N LEU A 64 9.01 7.85 -3.42
CA LEU A 64 9.05 7.50 -2.00
C LEU A 64 10.25 6.65 -1.63
N LEU A 65 10.57 5.63 -2.42
CA LEU A 65 11.74 4.76 -2.21
C LEU A 65 13.05 5.55 -2.37
N PHE A 66 13.12 6.44 -3.36
CA PHE A 66 14.26 7.35 -3.53
C PHE A 66 14.42 8.31 -2.33
N GLY A 67 13.30 8.80 -1.80
CA GLY A 67 13.24 9.65 -0.62
C GLY A 67 13.62 8.92 0.67
N ALA A 68 13.21 7.65 0.82
CA ALA A 68 13.52 6.82 1.99
C ALA A 68 15.03 6.68 2.20
N ALA A 69 15.77 6.44 1.11
CA ALA A 69 17.24 6.40 1.10
C ALA A 69 17.91 7.72 1.50
N ARG A 70 17.17 8.84 1.48
CA ARG A 70 17.63 10.19 1.84
C ARG A 70 16.82 10.80 2.98
N SER A 71 16.12 9.97 3.75
CA SER A 71 15.17 10.40 4.79
C SER A 71 15.77 11.42 5.75
N ALA A 72 16.99 11.21 6.25
CA ALA A 72 17.66 12.16 7.14
C ALA A 72 17.85 13.58 6.54
N LYS A 73 18.07 13.68 5.22
CA LYS A 73 18.17 14.98 4.53
C LYS A 73 16.81 15.64 4.43
N VAL A 74 15.78 14.85 4.12
CA VAL A 74 14.39 15.32 4.02
C VAL A 74 13.87 15.79 5.39
N ASP A 75 14.12 15.00 6.44
CA ASP A 75 13.76 15.33 7.81
C ASP A 75 14.45 16.61 8.29
N LYS A 76 15.74 16.78 7.97
CA LYS A 76 16.48 18.02 8.27
C LYS A 76 15.87 19.24 7.56
N PHE A 77 15.45 19.08 6.31
CA PHE A 77 14.82 20.16 5.54
C PHE A 77 13.47 20.59 6.15
N PHE A 78 12.70 19.63 6.67
CA PHE A 78 11.43 19.91 7.34
C PHE A 78 11.56 20.24 8.83
N ASN A 79 12.77 20.19 9.39
CA ASN A 79 13.01 20.29 10.83
C ASN A 79 12.13 19.30 11.62
N ALA A 80 12.04 18.07 11.12
CA ALA A 80 11.19 17.02 11.64
C ALA A 80 11.80 16.31 12.86
N ASP A 81 10.95 15.83 13.77
CA ASP A 81 11.36 15.00 14.90
C ASP A 81 11.28 13.51 14.53
N ALA A 82 12.43 12.93 14.19
CA ALA A 82 12.55 11.50 13.85
C ALA A 82 12.94 10.62 15.06
N SER A 83 12.98 11.16 16.28
CA SER A 83 13.51 10.47 17.48
C SER A 83 12.85 9.13 17.77
N ALA A 84 11.51 9.05 17.66
CA ALA A 84 10.76 7.83 17.90
C ALA A 84 11.11 6.71 16.90
N ILE A 85 11.24 7.05 15.63
CA ILE A 85 11.61 6.09 14.57
C ILE A 85 13.06 5.63 14.77
N GLU A 86 13.95 6.57 15.07
CA GLU A 86 15.36 6.28 15.29
C GLU A 86 15.56 5.38 16.54
N HIS A 87 14.79 5.61 17.59
CA HIS A 87 14.83 4.76 18.79
C HIS A 87 14.41 3.32 18.49
N VAL A 88 13.34 3.12 17.69
CA VAL A 88 12.90 1.78 17.27
C VAL A 88 13.96 1.11 16.40
N LYS A 89 14.51 1.83 15.42
CA LYS A 89 15.60 1.33 14.55
C LYS A 89 16.79 0.86 15.36
N LYS A 90 17.34 1.73 16.22
CA LYS A 90 18.50 1.42 17.07
C LYS A 90 18.25 0.23 18.00
N ARG A 91 17.05 0.10 18.55
CA ARG A 91 16.69 -1.04 19.40
C ARG A 91 16.72 -2.36 18.62
N VAL A 92 16.22 -2.37 17.40
CA VAL A 92 16.23 -3.55 16.52
C VAL A 92 17.66 -3.86 16.07
N GLU A 93 18.43 -2.86 15.64
CA GLU A 93 19.83 -3.03 15.23
C GLU A 93 20.69 -3.58 16.37
N ALA A 94 20.53 -3.07 17.59
CA ALA A 94 21.23 -3.58 18.77
C ALA A 94 20.84 -5.03 19.09
N TYR A 95 19.59 -5.42 18.86
CA TYR A 95 19.14 -6.79 19.01
C TYR A 95 19.73 -7.71 17.94
N GLN A 96 19.72 -7.29 16.68
CA GLN A 96 20.35 -8.01 15.57
C GLN A 96 21.85 -8.22 15.80
N ALA A 97 22.56 -7.17 16.22
CA ALA A 97 24.00 -7.23 16.48
C ALA A 97 24.35 -8.25 17.58
N LYS A 98 23.51 -8.39 18.61
CA LYS A 98 23.69 -9.39 19.68
C LYS A 98 23.50 -10.83 19.21
N MET A 99 22.73 -11.04 18.14
CA MET A 99 22.34 -12.36 17.68
C MET A 99 23.00 -12.77 16.36
N ALA A 100 23.77 -11.86 15.76
CA ALA A 100 24.35 -12.03 14.44
C ALA A 100 25.24 -13.28 14.38
N LYS A 101 24.95 -14.14 13.41
CA LYS A 101 25.71 -15.35 13.08
C LYS A 101 25.95 -15.39 11.57
N ILE A 102 27.06 -16.00 11.15
CA ILE A 102 27.30 -16.30 9.73
C ILE A 102 26.35 -17.43 9.33
N PRO A 103 25.38 -17.19 8.42
CA PRO A 103 24.42 -18.22 8.05
C PRO A 103 25.07 -19.29 7.18
N ASN A 104 24.74 -20.55 7.44
CA ASN A 104 24.99 -21.65 6.50
C ASN A 104 23.76 -21.89 5.60
N LEU A 105 23.85 -22.85 4.67
CA LEU A 105 22.73 -23.17 3.77
C LEU A 105 21.46 -23.59 4.53
N THR A 106 21.60 -24.41 5.58
CA THR A 106 20.48 -24.88 6.40
C THR A 106 19.74 -23.72 7.06
N ASP A 107 20.47 -22.72 7.56
CA ASP A 107 19.88 -21.51 8.15
C ASP A 107 19.05 -20.75 7.13
N VAL A 108 19.60 -20.56 5.91
CA VAL A 108 18.91 -19.87 4.81
C VAL A 108 17.64 -20.62 4.41
N ILE A 109 17.73 -21.95 4.24
CA ILE A 109 16.57 -22.78 3.89
C ILE A 109 15.53 -22.77 5.01
N THR A 110 15.94 -22.75 6.28
CA THR A 110 15.02 -22.70 7.42
C THR A 110 14.28 -21.36 7.48
N VAL A 111 14.97 -20.24 7.27
CA VAL A 111 14.34 -18.91 7.15
C VAL A 111 13.29 -18.91 6.04
N LEU A 112 13.64 -19.43 4.85
CA LEU A 112 12.71 -19.52 3.73
C LEU A 112 11.53 -20.44 4.05
N ALA A 113 11.77 -21.61 4.62
CA ALA A 113 10.73 -22.57 4.97
C ALA A 113 9.72 -21.97 5.96
N VAL A 114 10.19 -21.29 7.02
CA VAL A 114 9.31 -20.62 7.97
C VAL A 114 8.50 -19.51 7.28
N GLY A 115 9.12 -18.72 6.42
CA GLY A 115 8.42 -17.70 5.62
C GLY A 115 7.34 -18.28 4.71
N PHE A 116 7.65 -19.35 3.98
CA PHE A 116 6.68 -20.02 3.09
C PHE A 116 5.57 -20.74 3.86
N ILE A 117 5.87 -21.33 5.02
CA ILE A 117 4.84 -21.92 5.89
C ILE A 117 3.89 -20.83 6.38
N ALA A 118 4.40 -19.68 6.84
CA ALA A 118 3.57 -18.55 7.24
C ALA A 118 2.68 -18.06 6.08
N ALA A 119 3.24 -17.97 4.86
CA ALA A 119 2.48 -17.62 3.66
C ALA A 119 1.40 -18.69 3.33
N ALA A 120 1.72 -19.98 3.43
CA ALA A 120 0.79 -21.07 3.18
C ALA A 120 -0.38 -21.06 4.19
N ILE A 121 -0.10 -20.83 5.47
CA ILE A 121 -1.14 -20.62 6.50
C ILE A 121 -2.01 -19.42 6.13
N GLY A 122 -1.41 -18.30 5.72
CA GLY A 122 -2.13 -17.11 5.26
C GLY A 122 -3.06 -17.41 4.08
N HIS A 123 -2.59 -18.14 3.08
CA HIS A 123 -3.40 -18.56 1.94
C HIS A 123 -4.55 -19.50 2.34
N ALA A 124 -4.30 -20.45 3.25
CA ALA A 124 -5.34 -21.36 3.73
C ALA A 124 -6.45 -20.60 4.48
N VAL A 125 -6.07 -19.70 5.40
CA VAL A 125 -7.03 -18.86 6.14
C VAL A 125 -7.79 -17.95 5.18
N ALA A 126 -7.11 -17.26 4.27
CA ALA A 126 -7.74 -16.42 3.26
C ALA A 126 -8.70 -17.21 2.36
N GLY A 127 -8.37 -18.46 2.03
CA GLY A 127 -9.21 -19.34 1.21
C GLY A 127 -10.53 -19.74 1.88
N VAL A 128 -10.59 -19.71 3.22
CA VAL A 128 -11.79 -20.05 3.99
C VAL A 128 -12.56 -18.79 4.41
N VAL A 129 -11.86 -17.82 5.00
CA VAL A 129 -12.48 -16.66 5.63
C VAL A 129 -13.09 -15.71 4.61
N ALA A 130 -12.38 -15.38 3.52
CA ALA A 130 -12.90 -14.45 2.53
C ALA A 130 -14.19 -14.95 1.85
N PRO A 131 -14.26 -16.19 1.33
CA PRO A 131 -15.52 -16.70 0.76
C PRO A 131 -16.64 -16.87 1.79
N PHE A 132 -16.30 -17.23 3.03
CA PHE A 132 -17.27 -17.33 4.12
C PHE A 132 -17.92 -15.97 4.40
N ILE A 133 -17.13 -14.89 4.48
CA ILE A 133 -17.63 -13.52 4.64
C ILE A 133 -18.48 -13.13 3.43
N GLU A 134 -17.97 -13.36 2.22
CA GLU A 134 -18.68 -13.01 0.99
C GLU A 134 -20.07 -13.65 0.89
N THR A 135 -20.21 -14.89 1.37
CA THR A 135 -21.47 -15.64 1.30
C THR A 135 -22.42 -15.34 2.47
N ASN A 136 -21.90 -15.22 3.70
CA ASN A 136 -22.73 -15.15 4.91
C ASN A 136 -22.93 -13.72 5.43
N TYR A 137 -22.02 -12.79 5.10
CA TYR A 137 -22.01 -11.41 5.57
C TYR A 137 -21.68 -10.44 4.42
N PRO A 138 -22.47 -10.43 3.33
CA PRO A 138 -22.19 -9.62 2.14
C PRO A 138 -22.08 -8.11 2.43
N GLU A 139 -22.72 -7.62 3.50
CA GLU A 139 -22.58 -6.26 3.99
C GLU A 139 -21.13 -5.89 4.39
N LEU A 140 -20.33 -6.89 4.79
CA LEU A 140 -18.93 -6.69 5.15
C LEU A 140 -18.01 -6.54 3.93
N ASN A 141 -18.49 -6.85 2.73
CA ASN A 141 -17.76 -6.63 1.48
C ASN A 141 -17.49 -5.14 1.25
N ALA A 142 -18.36 -4.27 1.75
CA ALA A 142 -18.13 -2.83 1.74
C ALA A 142 -16.85 -2.43 2.50
N TYR A 143 -16.36 -3.24 3.45
CA TYR A 143 -15.11 -2.99 4.17
C TYR A 143 -13.93 -3.80 3.63
N SER A 144 -14.07 -4.38 2.44
CA SER A 144 -13.05 -5.21 1.78
C SER A 144 -12.66 -6.48 2.56
N LEU A 145 -13.53 -6.94 3.46
CA LEU A 145 -13.29 -8.14 4.26
C LEU A 145 -13.47 -9.45 3.47
N ASN A 146 -14.00 -9.41 2.25
CA ASN A 146 -13.96 -10.51 1.29
C ASN A 146 -12.62 -10.59 0.52
N SER A 147 -11.67 -9.70 0.77
CA SER A 147 -10.37 -9.75 0.09
C SER A 147 -9.50 -10.88 0.63
N LYS A 148 -9.21 -11.88 -0.22
CA LYS A 148 -8.23 -12.94 0.10
C LYS A 148 -6.86 -12.35 0.45
N PHE A 149 -6.45 -11.29 -0.24
CA PHE A 149 -5.16 -10.63 0.00
C PHE A 149 -5.11 -9.97 1.39
N PHE A 150 -6.20 -9.32 1.82
CA PHE A 150 -6.31 -8.74 3.15
C PHE A 150 -6.05 -9.79 4.25
N TRP A 151 -6.78 -10.91 4.19
CA TRP A 151 -6.62 -11.99 5.18
C TRP A 151 -5.26 -12.67 5.12
N LEU A 152 -4.70 -12.86 3.94
CA LEU A 152 -3.34 -13.40 3.79
C LEU A 152 -2.34 -12.54 4.55
N VAL A 153 -2.34 -11.22 4.32
CA VAL A 153 -1.38 -10.29 4.94
C VAL A 153 -1.60 -10.19 6.45
N ILE A 154 -2.85 -10.08 6.91
CA ILE A 154 -3.19 -10.06 8.34
C ILE A 154 -2.73 -11.33 9.03
N THR A 155 -3.07 -12.50 8.48
CA THR A 155 -2.69 -13.78 9.06
C THR A 155 -1.17 -13.96 9.06
N ALA A 156 -0.47 -13.65 7.97
CA ALA A 156 0.99 -13.73 7.92
C ALA A 156 1.65 -12.81 8.97
N THR A 157 1.09 -11.62 9.19
CA THR A 157 1.57 -10.67 10.20
C THR A 157 1.33 -11.20 11.62
N ILE A 158 0.15 -11.76 11.89
CA ILE A 158 -0.17 -12.39 13.18
C ILE A 158 0.74 -13.59 13.44
N VAL A 159 0.96 -14.45 12.44
CA VAL A 159 1.88 -15.59 12.55
C VAL A 159 3.30 -15.09 12.85
N GLY A 160 3.80 -14.09 12.12
CA GLY A 160 5.10 -13.49 12.39
C GLY A 160 5.21 -12.91 13.80
N LEU A 161 4.16 -12.22 14.28
CA LEU A 161 4.08 -11.69 15.63
C LEU A 161 4.11 -12.82 16.68
N ILE A 162 3.31 -13.86 16.51
CA ILE A 162 3.31 -15.04 17.40
C ILE A 162 4.69 -15.68 17.43
N LEU A 163 5.31 -15.89 16.26
CA LEU A 163 6.65 -16.46 16.13
C LEU A 163 7.71 -15.61 16.84
N SER A 164 7.54 -14.28 16.90
CA SER A 164 8.45 -13.37 17.61
C SER A 164 8.50 -13.62 19.14
N PHE A 165 7.43 -14.20 19.71
CA PHE A 165 7.41 -14.62 21.11
C PHE A 165 8.03 -16.01 21.34
N THR A 166 8.36 -16.74 20.29
CA THR A 166 8.94 -18.09 20.36
C THR A 166 10.45 -18.09 20.10
N LYS A 167 11.06 -19.29 20.11
CA LYS A 167 12.46 -19.48 19.68
C LYS A 167 12.71 -19.11 18.21
N ALA A 168 11.66 -19.04 17.38
CA ALA A 168 11.79 -18.63 15.98
C ALA A 168 12.36 -17.21 15.80
N LYS A 169 12.27 -16.34 16.82
CA LYS A 169 12.93 -15.02 16.80
C LYS A 169 14.45 -15.10 16.61
N GLU A 170 15.09 -16.22 16.95
CA GLU A 170 16.52 -16.43 16.76
C GLU A 170 16.94 -16.50 15.28
N LEU A 171 15.98 -16.75 14.37
CA LEU A 171 16.20 -16.70 12.93
C LEU A 171 16.62 -15.31 12.43
N GLU A 172 16.33 -14.27 13.21
CA GLU A 172 16.83 -12.93 12.91
C GLU A 172 18.37 -12.87 12.94
N GLY A 173 19.01 -13.64 13.82
CA GLY A 173 20.47 -13.72 13.94
C GLY A 173 21.17 -14.26 12.70
N VAL A 174 20.50 -15.15 11.94
CA VAL A 174 21.00 -15.68 10.67
C VAL A 174 20.54 -14.85 9.46
N GLY A 175 19.69 -13.84 9.69
CA GLY A 175 19.30 -12.85 8.67
C GLY A 175 17.90 -13.03 8.11
N ALA A 176 16.91 -13.43 8.91
CA ALA A 176 15.51 -13.48 8.49
C ALA A 176 15.04 -12.16 7.82
N SER A 177 15.29 -11.01 8.45
CA SER A 177 14.96 -9.70 7.85
C SER A 177 15.73 -9.38 6.56
N ARG A 178 16.98 -9.85 6.42
CA ARG A 178 17.75 -9.70 5.17
C ARG A 178 17.12 -10.50 4.04
N MET A 179 16.70 -11.74 4.33
CA MET A 179 15.99 -12.57 3.35
C MET A 179 14.63 -11.97 2.97
N GLY A 180 13.88 -11.46 3.96
CA GLY A 180 12.65 -10.71 3.71
C GLY A 180 12.88 -9.51 2.78
N SER A 181 13.99 -8.79 2.94
CA SER A 181 14.37 -7.67 2.07
C SER A 181 14.63 -8.10 0.62
N VAL A 182 15.24 -9.29 0.41
CA VAL A 182 15.39 -9.87 -0.93
C VAL A 182 14.02 -10.13 -1.57
N MET A 183 13.09 -10.73 -0.82
CA MET A 183 11.73 -10.98 -1.30
C MET A 183 10.99 -9.67 -1.64
N ILE A 184 11.22 -8.61 -0.86
CA ILE A 184 10.68 -7.28 -1.15
C ILE A 184 11.23 -6.73 -2.47
N TYR A 185 12.53 -6.87 -2.75
CA TYR A 185 13.07 -6.43 -4.04
C TYR A 185 12.54 -7.24 -5.22
N ILE A 186 12.36 -8.56 -5.06
CA ILE A 186 11.71 -9.40 -6.08
C ILE A 186 10.26 -8.94 -6.32
N LEU A 187 9.54 -8.60 -5.25
CA LEU A 187 8.18 -8.08 -5.34
C LEU A 187 8.13 -6.75 -6.09
N VAL A 188 9.03 -5.80 -5.76
CA VAL A 188 9.14 -4.51 -6.46
C VAL A 188 9.43 -4.70 -7.94
N ALA A 189 10.38 -5.58 -8.29
CA ALA A 189 10.69 -5.91 -9.68
C ALA A 189 9.48 -6.50 -10.41
N THR A 190 8.75 -7.41 -9.75
CA THR A 190 7.56 -8.05 -10.32
C THR A 190 6.41 -7.06 -10.55
N ILE A 191 6.22 -6.10 -9.64
CA ILE A 191 5.24 -5.03 -9.82
C ILE A 191 5.63 -4.16 -11.04
N GLY A 192 6.89 -3.77 -11.14
CA GLY A 192 7.39 -2.97 -12.26
C GLY A 192 7.21 -3.66 -13.62
N MET A 193 7.46 -4.98 -13.70
CA MET A 193 7.30 -5.75 -14.94
C MET A 193 5.86 -5.88 -15.43
N LYS A 194 4.86 -5.74 -14.55
CA LYS A 194 3.44 -5.80 -14.92
C LYS A 194 2.88 -4.48 -15.46
N MET A 195 3.65 -3.39 -15.38
CA MET A 195 3.21 -2.06 -15.76
C MET A 195 3.26 -1.85 -17.28
N ASN A 196 2.13 -1.53 -17.91
CA ASN A 196 2.08 -1.08 -19.30
C ASN A 196 2.15 0.44 -19.39
N VAL A 197 3.36 1.00 -19.43
CA VAL A 197 3.59 2.46 -19.46
C VAL A 197 3.00 3.14 -20.69
N LEU A 198 2.85 2.41 -21.81
CA LEU A 198 2.34 2.97 -23.06
C LEU A 198 0.84 3.29 -23.00
N ALA A 199 0.09 2.72 -22.04
CA ALA A 199 -1.33 3.00 -21.84
C ALA A 199 -1.61 4.49 -21.52
N VAL A 200 -0.61 5.26 -21.09
CA VAL A 200 -0.72 6.70 -20.87
C VAL A 200 -1.07 7.47 -22.15
N PHE A 201 -0.62 6.97 -23.31
CA PHE A 201 -0.83 7.63 -24.60
C PHE A 201 -2.24 7.42 -25.15
N ASP A 202 -2.97 6.43 -24.65
CA ASP A 202 -4.33 6.14 -25.10
C ASP A 202 -5.35 7.12 -24.51
N ASN A 203 -5.11 7.61 -23.29
CA ASN A 203 -6.02 8.53 -22.58
C ASN A 203 -5.27 9.63 -21.79
N PRO A 204 -4.48 10.48 -22.47
CA PRO A 204 -3.57 11.42 -21.81
C PRO A 204 -4.27 12.39 -20.86
N GLY A 205 -5.49 12.84 -21.20
CA GLY A 205 -6.28 13.73 -20.35
C GLY A 205 -6.61 13.14 -18.99
N PHE A 206 -7.01 11.87 -18.94
CA PHE A 206 -7.38 11.18 -17.71
C PHE A 206 -6.16 10.92 -16.81
N PHE A 207 -5.01 10.61 -17.42
CA PHE A 207 -3.73 10.52 -16.70
C PHE A 207 -3.26 11.86 -16.13
N LEU A 208 -3.47 12.98 -16.85
CA LEU A 208 -3.16 14.31 -16.34
C LEU A 208 -4.00 14.65 -15.11
N VAL A 209 -5.28 14.29 -15.10
CA VAL A 209 -6.16 14.47 -13.93
C VAL A 209 -5.67 13.64 -12.74
N GLY A 210 -5.34 12.36 -12.95
CA GLY A 210 -4.76 11.50 -11.91
C GLY A 210 -3.42 12.03 -11.37
N GLY A 211 -2.53 12.48 -12.26
CA GLY A 211 -1.26 13.09 -11.89
C GLY A 211 -1.43 14.39 -11.08
N LEU A 212 -2.35 15.27 -11.51
CA LEU A 212 -2.67 16.49 -10.78
C LEU A 212 -3.22 16.19 -9.38
N TRP A 213 -4.11 15.22 -9.26
CA TRP A 213 -4.60 14.76 -7.96
C TRP A 213 -3.42 14.29 -7.09
N MET A 214 -2.52 13.46 -7.63
CA MET A 214 -1.35 12.99 -6.88
C MET A 214 -0.47 14.16 -6.40
N VAL A 215 -0.25 15.17 -7.24
CA VAL A 215 0.49 16.38 -6.85
C VAL A 215 -0.19 17.11 -5.70
N ILE A 216 -1.52 17.27 -5.75
CA ILE A 216 -2.29 17.90 -4.67
C ILE A 216 -2.16 17.07 -3.38
N HIS A 217 -2.37 15.75 -3.46
CA HIS A 217 -2.24 14.81 -2.34
C HIS A 217 -0.87 14.92 -1.65
N VAL A 218 0.21 14.81 -2.43
CA VAL A 218 1.58 14.89 -1.91
C VAL A 218 1.88 16.27 -1.32
N THR A 219 1.43 17.34 -1.99
CA THR A 219 1.65 18.71 -1.51
C THR A 219 0.98 18.95 -0.17
N VAL A 220 -0.28 18.52 -0.02
CA VAL A 220 -1.02 18.62 1.25
C VAL A 220 -0.30 17.83 2.35
N LEU A 221 0.10 16.59 2.08
CA LEU A 221 0.81 15.77 3.07
C LEU A 221 2.15 16.40 3.50
N LEU A 222 2.93 16.93 2.57
CA LEU A 222 4.20 17.58 2.90
C LEU A 222 4.01 18.87 3.69
N ILE A 223 2.98 19.67 3.38
CA ILE A 223 2.64 20.87 4.15
C ILE A 223 2.25 20.49 5.57
N VAL A 224 1.34 19.53 5.74
CA VAL A 224 0.89 19.07 7.06
C VAL A 224 2.07 18.51 7.85
N ALA A 225 2.90 17.68 7.23
CA ALA A 225 4.09 17.12 7.87
C ALA A 225 5.06 18.21 8.35
N LYS A 226 5.25 19.27 7.56
CA LYS A 226 6.06 20.42 7.96
C LYS A 226 5.45 21.18 9.14
N ILE A 227 4.12 21.37 9.17
CA ILE A 227 3.42 22.07 10.26
C ILE A 227 3.59 21.31 11.58
N ILE A 228 3.38 20.00 11.57
CA ILE A 228 3.44 19.16 12.79
C ILE A 228 4.85 18.61 13.07
N LYS A 229 5.84 18.94 12.24
CA LYS A 229 7.22 18.43 12.29
C LYS A 229 7.29 16.91 12.24
N ALA A 230 6.41 16.27 11.47
CA ALA A 230 6.40 14.83 11.30
C ALA A 230 7.59 14.34 10.45
N PRO A 231 8.24 13.23 10.82
CA PRO A 231 9.28 12.62 10.01
C PRO A 231 8.72 12.11 8.68
N PHE A 232 9.57 12.17 7.65
CA PHE A 232 9.26 11.72 6.29
C PHE A 232 8.80 10.26 6.23
N PHE A 233 9.22 9.44 7.20
CA PHE A 233 8.70 8.08 7.38
C PHE A 233 7.16 8.03 7.40
N PHE A 234 6.49 8.86 8.20
CA PHE A 234 5.03 8.83 8.29
C PHE A 234 4.38 9.34 7.02
N VAL A 235 4.98 10.34 6.36
CA VAL A 235 4.49 10.83 5.06
C VAL A 235 4.58 9.73 4.02
N ALA A 236 5.72 9.07 3.90
CA ALA A 236 5.96 8.06 2.90
C ALA A 236 5.09 6.82 3.09
N VAL A 237 5.10 6.25 4.31
CA VAL A 237 4.34 5.03 4.59
C VAL A 237 2.84 5.31 4.62
N GLY A 238 2.41 6.43 5.22
CA GLY A 238 1.01 6.84 5.25
C GLY A 238 0.48 7.14 3.86
N SER A 239 1.21 7.94 3.06
CA SER A 239 0.83 8.20 1.67
C SER A 239 0.72 6.92 0.85
N GLN A 240 1.61 5.95 1.06
CA GLN A 240 1.57 4.70 0.29
C GLN A 240 0.47 3.76 0.78
N ALA A 241 0.14 3.77 2.07
CA ALA A 241 -1.02 3.06 2.60
C ALA A 241 -2.33 3.55 1.97
N ASN A 242 -2.41 4.84 1.67
CA ASN A 242 -3.50 5.44 0.90
C ASN A 242 -3.43 5.03 -0.58
N VAL A 243 -2.39 5.44 -1.30
CA VAL A 243 -2.33 5.39 -2.78
C VAL A 243 -2.06 3.99 -3.34
N GLY A 244 -1.25 3.18 -2.66
CA GLY A 244 -0.81 1.88 -3.16
C GLY A 244 -1.25 0.69 -2.31
N GLY A 245 -2.09 0.95 -1.29
CA GLY A 245 -2.76 -0.06 -0.46
C GLY A 245 -1.84 -1.04 0.27
N ALA A 246 -2.44 -2.17 0.66
CA ALA A 246 -1.81 -3.20 1.51
C ALA A 246 -0.60 -3.90 0.89
N ALA A 247 -0.44 -3.84 -0.43
CA ALA A 247 0.69 -4.48 -1.11
C ALA A 247 1.97 -3.64 -1.05
N SER A 248 1.87 -2.32 -1.16
CA SER A 248 3.05 -1.46 -1.38
C SER A 248 3.45 -0.60 -0.18
N ALA A 249 2.54 -0.32 0.77
CA ALA A 249 2.90 0.38 1.99
C ALA A 249 3.97 -0.35 2.84
N PRO A 250 3.92 -1.69 3.01
CA PRO A 250 4.96 -2.43 3.72
C PRO A 250 6.32 -2.35 3.02
N ILE A 251 6.33 -2.28 1.69
CA ILE A 251 7.54 -2.14 0.86
C ILE A 251 8.21 -0.79 1.17
N VAL A 252 7.44 0.31 1.12
CA VAL A 252 7.96 1.64 1.43
C VAL A 252 8.46 1.71 2.86
N ALA A 253 7.73 1.14 3.83
CA ALA A 253 8.18 1.09 5.22
C ALA A 253 9.50 0.30 5.40
N ALA A 254 9.62 -0.85 4.74
CA ALA A 254 10.81 -1.68 4.77
C ALA A 254 12.04 -0.97 4.15
N ALA A 255 11.83 -0.07 3.19
CA ALA A 255 12.90 0.74 2.60
C ALA A 255 13.52 1.72 3.61
N PHE A 256 12.80 2.11 4.66
CA PHE A 256 13.40 2.86 5.77
C PHE A 256 14.15 1.96 6.74
N HIS A 257 13.58 0.80 7.06
CA HIS A 257 14.22 -0.31 7.77
C HIS A 257 13.32 -1.55 7.68
N PRO A 258 13.83 -2.78 7.42
CA PRO A 258 13.00 -3.97 7.21
C PRO A 258 12.02 -4.27 8.34
N SER A 259 12.41 -3.98 9.59
CA SER A 259 11.55 -4.18 10.77
C SER A 259 10.34 -3.24 10.85
N LEU A 260 10.26 -2.23 9.99
CA LEU A 260 9.14 -1.29 9.94
C LEU A 260 8.04 -1.75 8.98
N ALA A 261 8.25 -2.81 8.19
CA ALA A 261 7.24 -3.38 7.29
C ALA A 261 5.87 -3.64 7.97
N PRO A 262 5.81 -4.19 9.20
CA PRO A 262 4.53 -4.39 9.90
C PRO A 262 3.76 -3.09 10.16
N VAL A 263 4.44 -1.97 10.35
CA VAL A 263 3.80 -0.65 10.52
C VAL A 263 3.07 -0.26 9.23
N GLY A 264 3.70 -0.50 8.07
CA GLY A 264 3.07 -0.27 6.76
C GLY A 264 1.84 -1.16 6.54
N VAL A 265 1.89 -2.42 7.00
CA VAL A 265 0.73 -3.33 6.96
C VAL A 265 -0.44 -2.76 7.76
N LEU A 266 -0.20 -2.37 9.02
CA LEU A 266 -1.25 -1.85 9.90
C LEU A 266 -1.90 -0.57 9.34
N LEU A 267 -1.09 0.35 8.82
CA LEU A 267 -1.59 1.57 8.19
C LEU A 267 -2.44 1.26 6.95
N ALA A 268 -2.03 0.32 6.12
CA ALA A 268 -2.79 -0.06 4.94
C ALA A 268 -4.08 -0.81 5.26
N VAL A 269 -4.10 -1.61 6.32
CA VAL A 269 -5.31 -2.27 6.84
C VAL A 269 -6.34 -1.23 7.28
N MET A 270 -5.91 -0.18 7.99
CA MET A 270 -6.79 0.94 8.32
C MET A 270 -7.34 1.64 7.08
N GLY A 271 -6.49 1.84 6.05
CA GLY A 271 -6.91 2.37 4.76
C GLY A 271 -8.00 1.53 4.10
N TYR A 272 -7.81 0.20 4.06
CA TYR A 272 -8.81 -0.75 3.54
C TYR A 272 -10.16 -0.60 4.26
N THR A 273 -10.16 -0.57 5.59
CA THR A 273 -11.39 -0.47 6.38
C THR A 273 -12.13 0.84 6.17
N LEU A 274 -11.42 1.97 6.10
CA LEU A 274 -12.06 3.30 5.99
C LEU A 274 -12.34 3.72 4.55
N GLY A 275 -11.65 3.12 3.57
CA GLY A 275 -11.57 3.69 2.25
C GLY A 275 -12.83 3.59 1.41
N THR A 276 -13.68 2.58 1.60
CA THR A 276 -14.97 2.53 0.88
C THR A 276 -15.89 3.68 1.30
N ALA A 277 -16.00 3.94 2.60
CA ALA A 277 -16.82 5.05 3.10
C ALA A 277 -16.25 6.40 2.64
N GLY A 278 -14.93 6.58 2.73
CA GLY A 278 -14.25 7.79 2.27
C GLY A 278 -14.40 8.01 0.75
N ALA A 279 -14.20 6.98 -0.05
CA ALA A 279 -14.32 7.06 -1.50
C ALA A 279 -15.77 7.25 -1.95
N TYR A 280 -16.74 6.66 -1.26
CA TYR A 280 -18.15 6.90 -1.51
C TYR A 280 -18.50 8.37 -1.28
N PHE A 281 -18.04 8.95 -0.17
CA PHE A 281 -18.21 10.37 0.10
C PHE A 281 -17.54 11.25 -0.96
N CYS A 282 -16.30 10.93 -1.38
CA CYS A 282 -15.66 11.60 -2.51
C CYS A 282 -16.49 11.50 -3.80
N GLY A 283 -17.06 10.33 -4.08
CA GLY A 283 -17.90 10.11 -5.24
C GLY A 283 -19.16 10.97 -5.25
N LEU A 284 -19.82 11.12 -4.09
CA LEU A 284 -20.95 12.05 -3.95
C LEU A 284 -20.54 13.50 -4.23
N LEU A 285 -19.39 13.94 -3.71
CA LEU A 285 -18.89 15.29 -3.98
C LEU A 285 -18.60 15.50 -5.47
N MET A 286 -17.98 14.52 -6.13
CA MET A 286 -17.72 14.59 -7.56
C MET A 286 -19.01 14.61 -8.39
N GLN A 287 -20.02 13.84 -7.98
CA GLN A 287 -21.33 13.81 -8.64
C GLN A 287 -22.02 15.18 -8.57
N VAL A 288 -21.90 15.89 -7.45
CA VAL A 288 -22.51 17.22 -7.27
C VAL A 288 -21.88 18.28 -8.17
N VAL A 289 -20.58 18.18 -8.44
CA VAL A 289 -19.83 19.16 -9.26
C VAL A 289 -19.65 18.71 -10.71
N ALA A 290 -20.16 17.53 -11.08
CA ALA A 290 -20.06 17.01 -12.43
C ALA A 290 -20.80 17.95 -13.41
N PRO A 291 -20.18 18.29 -14.55
CA PRO A 291 -20.75 19.20 -15.55
C PRO A 291 -21.94 18.61 -16.30
#